data_AF-C7M1L7-F1
#
_entry.id   AF-C7M1L7-F1
#
_cell.length_a   1.000
_cell.length_b   1.000
_cell.length_c   1.000
_cell.angle_alpha   90.00
_cell.angle_beta   90.00
_cell.angle_gamma   90.00
#
_symmetry.space_group_name_H-M   'P 1'
#
loop_
_entity.id
_entity.type
_entity.pdbx_description
1 polymer ?
#
loop_
_entity_poly.entity_id
_entity_poly.type
_entity_poly.pdbx_seq_one_letter_code
_entity_poly.pdbx_strand_id
1 'polypeptide(L)'
;MSWMRRHRVRLGLAALGAVLATGAGVATAAAASPPPSNAVVPGTGVGEYGMTSAFYDGHIVHFTYSRGFYCDLHVSSGASSGCEVGANYVVPPSKSFDPLYIAVPIGISVPAMSMDCPSGLVCVDHPGTIDLSRLEPALKPLYPNLSAAQLTAALKNVPTPGHEHFITTVNDRKPEWWDVKVIGVEKLSVWNAINRHRSFAFLEKEVRAGQTTPIIPTNLFLYFSVN
;
A
#
# COMPACT_ATOMS: atom_id res chain seq x y z
N MET A 1 -24.43 61.92 -23.92
CA MET A 1 -24.86 60.86 -24.87
C MET A 1 -23.68 59.91 -25.06
N SER A 2 -23.96 58.60 -25.18
CA SER A 2 -23.03 57.45 -25.10
C SER A 2 -22.68 57.07 -23.63
N TRP A 3 -22.69 55.82 -23.16
CA TRP A 3 -22.68 54.51 -23.81
C TRP A 3 -23.04 53.38 -22.81
N MET A 4 -23.61 52.27 -23.33
CA MET A 4 -23.53 50.88 -22.85
C MET A 4 -24.12 50.44 -21.48
N ARG A 5 -25.26 49.73 -21.55
CA ARG A 5 -25.67 48.70 -20.58
C ARG A 5 -24.88 47.41 -20.83
N ARG A 6 -24.17 46.90 -19.81
CA ARG A 6 -23.63 45.53 -19.79
C ARG A 6 -24.55 44.61 -18.99
N HIS A 7 -25.02 43.56 -19.64
CA HIS A 7 -25.71 42.42 -19.03
C HIS A 7 -24.78 41.72 -18.03
N ARG A 8 -25.27 41.47 -16.80
CA ARG A 8 -24.68 40.47 -15.91
C ARG A 8 -25.65 39.32 -15.75
N VAL A 9 -25.31 38.23 -16.43
CA VAL A 9 -25.88 36.89 -16.27
C VAL A 9 -25.60 36.43 -14.84
N ARG A 10 -26.66 36.11 -14.09
CA ARG A 10 -26.56 35.38 -12.83
C ARG A 10 -26.43 33.89 -13.16
N LEU A 11 -25.21 33.38 -13.14
CA LEU A 11 -24.96 31.93 -13.16
C LEU A 11 -25.14 31.40 -11.74
N GLY A 12 -26.08 30.48 -11.60
CA GLY A 12 -26.41 29.81 -10.36
C GLY A 12 -25.39 28.73 -9.96
N LEU A 13 -25.30 28.56 -8.64
CA LEU A 13 -25.04 27.32 -7.89
C LEU A 13 -24.32 26.19 -8.64
N ALA A 14 -23.04 25.99 -8.31
CA ALA A 14 -22.43 24.66 -8.33
C ALA A 14 -22.34 24.16 -6.88
N ALA A 15 -23.09 23.10 -6.60
CA ALA A 15 -23.15 22.43 -5.32
C ALA A 15 -21.80 21.82 -4.93
N LEU A 16 -21.40 21.96 -3.66
CA LEU A 16 -20.34 21.17 -3.06
C LEU A 16 -20.75 19.69 -3.10
N GLY A 17 -20.06 18.90 -3.92
CA GLY A 17 -20.10 17.45 -3.86
C GLY A 17 -19.28 16.96 -2.67
N ALA A 18 -19.96 16.39 -1.67
CA ALA A 18 -19.33 15.71 -0.55
C ALA A 18 -18.52 14.51 -1.05
N VAL A 19 -17.20 14.56 -0.87
CA VAL A 19 -16.30 13.40 -1.08
C VAL A 19 -16.53 12.46 0.10
N LEU A 20 -17.34 11.43 -0.13
CA LEU A 20 -17.39 10.26 0.74
C LEU A 20 -16.06 9.52 0.56
N ALA A 21 -15.20 9.61 1.57
CA ALA A 21 -14.04 8.75 1.75
C ALA A 21 -14.52 7.29 1.93
N THR A 22 -14.85 6.67 0.81
CA THR A 22 -15.08 5.23 0.71
C THR A 22 -13.71 4.56 0.67
N GLY A 23 -13.58 3.43 1.38
CA GLY A 23 -12.33 2.71 1.60
C GLY A 23 -11.51 2.56 0.31
N ALA A 24 -10.23 2.89 0.41
CA ALA A 24 -9.30 2.96 -0.69
C ALA A 24 -9.25 1.66 -1.50
N GLY A 25 -9.20 1.80 -2.84
CA GLY A 25 -8.78 0.72 -3.71
C GLY A 25 -9.11 0.92 -5.18
N VAL A 26 -10.39 0.87 -5.56
CA VAL A 26 -10.71 0.58 -6.98
C VAL A 26 -11.84 1.43 -7.58
N ALA A 27 -12.59 2.22 -6.80
CA ALA A 27 -13.86 2.80 -7.28
C ALA A 27 -13.83 4.23 -7.88
N THR A 28 -12.67 4.90 -7.99
CA THR A 28 -12.58 6.19 -8.71
C THR A 28 -11.40 6.23 -9.68
N ALA A 29 -11.45 5.38 -10.72
CA ALA A 29 -10.53 5.42 -11.86
C ALA A 29 -10.88 6.51 -12.89
N ALA A 30 -11.39 7.66 -12.45
CA ALA A 30 -11.68 8.80 -13.33
C ALA A 30 -11.04 10.06 -12.76
N ALA A 31 -9.88 10.41 -13.32
CA ALA A 31 -9.16 11.68 -13.17
C ALA A 31 -8.47 11.99 -11.82
N ALA A 32 -7.90 11.00 -11.14
CA ALA A 32 -6.84 11.27 -10.17
C ALA A 32 -5.48 11.32 -10.90
N SER A 33 -4.66 12.34 -10.65
CA SER A 33 -3.24 12.32 -11.04
C SER A 33 -2.62 10.98 -10.63
N PRO A 34 -1.70 10.41 -11.43
CA PRO A 34 -1.01 9.19 -11.01
C PRO A 34 -0.45 9.41 -9.61
N PRO A 35 -0.58 8.43 -8.70
CA PRO A 35 -0.06 8.58 -7.36
C PRO A 35 1.41 8.99 -7.46
N PRO A 36 1.86 9.94 -6.63
CA PRO A 36 3.26 10.31 -6.62
C PRO A 36 4.09 9.02 -6.48
N SER A 37 5.13 8.89 -7.28
CA SER A 37 6.01 7.73 -7.28
C SER A 37 7.41 8.23 -7.05
N ASN A 38 8.08 7.67 -6.05
CA ASN A 38 9.52 7.80 -5.88
C ASN A 38 10.27 6.77 -6.74
N ALA A 39 9.64 6.08 -7.70
CA ALA A 39 10.36 5.23 -8.63
C ALA A 39 11.23 6.08 -9.55
N VAL A 40 12.54 5.80 -9.61
CA VAL A 40 13.46 6.42 -10.59
C VAL A 40 13.35 5.70 -11.93
N VAL A 41 13.24 4.37 -11.85
CA VAL A 41 13.00 3.45 -12.96
C VAL A 41 12.14 2.28 -12.44
N PRO A 42 11.48 1.49 -13.30
CA PRO A 42 10.82 0.28 -12.84
C PRO A 42 11.78 -0.58 -12.00
N GLY A 43 11.30 -1.03 -10.84
CA GLY A 43 12.05 -1.86 -9.90
C GLY A 43 13.00 -1.11 -8.97
N THR A 44 13.09 0.23 -9.03
CA THR A 44 14.04 0.97 -8.18
C THR A 44 13.49 2.33 -7.73
N GLY A 45 13.47 2.54 -6.42
CA GLY A 45 13.13 3.81 -5.79
C GLY A 45 14.28 4.82 -5.72
N VAL A 46 13.95 6.10 -5.52
CA VAL A 46 14.89 7.14 -5.10
C VAL A 46 15.40 6.75 -3.72
N GLY A 47 16.71 6.91 -3.48
CA GLY A 47 17.26 6.77 -2.13
C GLY A 47 16.98 8.03 -1.33
N GLU A 48 15.94 7.99 -0.50
CA GLU A 48 15.61 9.04 0.44
C GLU A 48 16.05 8.66 1.86
N TYR A 49 16.10 9.65 2.74
CA TYR A 49 16.28 9.40 4.16
C TYR A 49 14.99 9.77 4.89
N GLY A 50 14.51 8.86 5.72
CA GLY A 50 13.31 9.09 6.51
C GLY A 50 13.03 7.92 7.44
N MET A 51 11.91 8.03 8.14
CA MET A 51 11.51 7.06 9.16
C MET A 51 10.04 6.73 9.03
N THR A 52 9.71 5.49 9.35
CA THR A 52 8.34 5.03 9.62
C THR A 52 8.37 4.31 10.96
N SER A 53 7.19 4.01 11.51
CA SER A 53 7.11 3.10 12.65
C SER A 53 6.85 1.67 12.17
N ALA A 54 7.04 0.75 13.11
CA ALA A 54 6.64 -0.63 12.97
C ALA A 54 6.34 -1.26 14.31
N PHE A 55 5.70 -2.43 14.26
CA PHE A 55 5.37 -3.23 15.40
C PHE A 55 6.34 -4.40 15.57
N TYR A 56 6.91 -4.50 16.76
CA TYR A 56 7.82 -5.57 17.17
C TYR A 56 7.53 -5.98 18.61
N ASP A 57 7.14 -7.24 18.80
CA ASP A 57 6.90 -7.84 20.12
C ASP A 57 6.03 -7.00 21.09
N GLY A 58 4.94 -6.41 20.58
CA GLY A 58 4.03 -5.58 21.37
C GLY A 58 4.45 -4.11 21.50
N HIS A 59 5.63 -3.75 20.97
CA HIS A 59 6.19 -2.41 21.02
C HIS A 59 6.16 -1.73 19.65
N ILE A 60 6.20 -0.39 19.69
CA ILE A 60 6.48 0.41 18.50
C ILE A 60 8.00 0.60 18.43
N VAL A 61 8.58 0.29 17.29
CA VAL A 61 9.97 0.56 16.91
C VAL A 61 9.98 1.44 15.66
N HIS A 62 11.16 1.94 15.27
CA HIS A 62 11.26 2.81 14.11
C HIS A 62 12.18 2.23 13.04
N PHE A 63 11.77 2.36 11.79
CA PHE A 63 12.63 2.09 10.65
C PHE A 63 13.38 3.35 10.27
N THR A 64 14.64 3.19 9.86
CA THR A 64 15.41 4.24 9.20
C THR A 64 15.80 3.80 7.82
N TYR A 65 15.23 4.48 6.83
CA TYR A 65 15.45 4.22 5.43
C TYR A 65 16.68 4.98 4.93
N SER A 66 17.36 4.39 3.96
CA SER A 66 18.58 4.96 3.40
C SER A 66 18.81 4.58 1.93
N ARG A 67 17.85 3.86 1.33
CA ARG A 67 17.90 3.36 -0.04
C ARG A 67 16.48 3.05 -0.50
N GLY A 68 16.14 3.48 -1.71
CA GLY A 68 14.84 3.22 -2.31
C GLY A 68 14.53 1.73 -2.44
N PHE A 69 13.24 1.41 -2.55
CA PHE A 69 12.77 0.05 -2.78
C PHE A 69 13.45 -0.65 -3.96
N TYR A 70 13.42 -1.97 -3.93
CA TYR A 70 13.78 -2.84 -5.03
C TYR A 70 12.61 -3.76 -5.38
N CYS A 71 12.26 -3.88 -6.66
CA CYS A 71 11.33 -4.91 -7.13
C CYS A 71 11.99 -5.77 -8.18
N ASP A 72 11.89 -7.09 -8.02
CA ASP A 72 12.47 -8.03 -8.96
C ASP A 72 11.67 -8.05 -10.28
N LEU A 73 12.30 -7.54 -11.33
CA LEU A 73 11.70 -7.40 -12.67
C LEU A 73 11.61 -8.71 -13.45
N HIS A 74 12.14 -9.82 -12.95
CA HIS A 74 11.84 -11.14 -13.51
C HIS A 74 10.38 -11.55 -13.24
N VAL A 75 9.73 -10.91 -12.27
CA VAL A 75 8.28 -10.99 -12.04
C VAL A 75 7.60 -9.92 -12.87
N SER A 76 6.71 -10.33 -13.78
CA SER A 76 5.92 -9.39 -14.57
C SER A 76 4.93 -8.62 -13.68
N SER A 77 4.96 -7.30 -13.83
CA SER A 77 4.08 -6.34 -13.17
C SER A 77 3.52 -5.34 -14.19
N GLY A 78 2.25 -4.97 -14.03
CA GLY A 78 1.58 -3.89 -14.74
C GLY A 78 1.76 -2.51 -14.07
N ALA A 79 2.39 -2.45 -12.90
CA ALA A 79 2.58 -1.20 -12.18
C ALA A 79 3.73 -0.38 -12.76
N SER A 80 3.61 0.95 -12.69
CA SER A 80 4.68 1.86 -13.13
C SER A 80 5.96 1.72 -12.28
N SER A 81 5.85 1.25 -11.04
CA SER A 81 6.97 0.91 -10.16
C SER A 81 7.65 -0.42 -10.51
N GLY A 82 7.03 -1.29 -11.32
CA GLY A 82 7.49 -2.67 -11.54
C GLY A 82 7.23 -3.63 -10.37
N CYS A 83 6.56 -3.17 -9.31
CA CYS A 83 6.28 -3.96 -8.11
C CYS A 83 4.92 -4.67 -8.21
N GLU A 84 4.79 -5.84 -7.58
CA GLU A 84 3.62 -6.70 -7.67
C GLU A 84 3.38 -7.47 -6.37
N VAL A 85 2.10 -7.74 -6.08
CA VAL A 85 1.65 -8.58 -4.98
C VAL A 85 0.92 -9.79 -5.55
N GLY A 86 1.40 -10.99 -5.22
CA GLY A 86 0.82 -12.25 -5.65
C GLY A 86 1.82 -13.24 -6.22
N ALA A 87 3.05 -12.83 -6.52
CA ALA A 87 4.15 -13.73 -6.88
C ALA A 87 5.38 -13.52 -5.99
N ASN A 88 6.17 -14.59 -5.83
CA ASN A 88 7.50 -14.48 -5.21
C ASN A 88 8.50 -13.88 -6.21
N TYR A 89 9.50 -13.18 -5.70
CA TYR A 89 10.71 -12.86 -6.46
C TYR A 89 11.43 -14.13 -6.96
N VAL A 90 12.23 -13.94 -8.00
CA VAL A 90 13.16 -14.90 -8.59
C VAL A 90 14.61 -14.52 -8.25
N VAL A 91 14.95 -13.22 -8.33
CA VAL A 91 16.29 -12.68 -8.07
C VAL A 91 16.20 -11.62 -6.97
N PRO A 92 16.56 -11.94 -5.72
CA PRO A 92 16.54 -10.97 -4.63
C PRO A 92 17.73 -9.99 -4.73
N PRO A 93 17.64 -8.80 -4.12
CA PRO A 93 18.71 -7.81 -4.13
C PRO A 93 19.90 -8.17 -3.21
N SER A 94 19.75 -9.19 -2.38
CA SER A 94 20.76 -9.69 -1.43
C SER A 94 20.60 -11.19 -1.20
N LYS A 95 21.67 -11.84 -0.72
CA LYS A 95 21.65 -13.25 -0.30
C LYS A 95 21.09 -13.45 1.12
N SER A 96 21.03 -12.38 1.90
CA SER A 96 20.49 -12.35 3.26
C SER A 96 19.52 -11.19 3.36
N PHE A 97 18.34 -11.49 3.90
CA PHE A 97 17.24 -10.57 4.13
C PHE A 97 16.28 -11.22 5.12
N ASP A 98 15.62 -10.39 5.93
CA ASP A 98 14.54 -10.80 6.82
C ASP A 98 13.17 -10.42 6.24
N PRO A 99 12.06 -11.09 6.63
CA PRO A 99 10.74 -10.73 6.15
C PRO A 99 10.20 -9.47 6.84
N LEU A 100 9.60 -8.59 6.05
CA LEU A 100 8.72 -7.51 6.53
C LEU A 100 7.28 -7.89 6.21
N TYR A 101 6.42 -7.97 7.22
CA TYR A 101 5.00 -8.23 7.03
C TYR A 101 4.22 -6.93 7.10
N ILE A 102 3.34 -6.71 6.13
CA ILE A 102 2.44 -5.56 6.10
C ILE A 102 0.99 -5.99 6.22
N ALA A 103 0.25 -5.36 7.13
CA ALA A 103 -1.19 -5.55 7.25
C ALA A 103 -1.90 -4.48 6.44
N VAL A 104 -2.75 -4.87 5.49
CA VAL A 104 -3.49 -3.97 4.59
C VAL A 104 -4.98 -4.10 4.88
N PRO A 105 -5.72 -3.01 5.19
CA PRO A 105 -7.17 -3.06 5.30
C PRO A 105 -7.79 -3.22 3.90
N ILE A 106 -8.64 -4.24 3.73
CA ILE A 106 -9.31 -4.54 2.46
C ILE A 106 -10.82 -4.47 2.66
N GLY A 107 -11.52 -3.65 1.86
CA GLY A 107 -12.99 -3.54 1.93
C GLY A 107 -13.53 -2.90 3.23
N ILE A 108 -12.66 -2.43 4.12
CA ILE A 108 -13.01 -1.73 5.36
C ILE A 108 -12.49 -0.29 5.33
N SER A 109 -13.17 0.60 6.05
CA SER A 109 -12.71 1.98 6.22
C SER A 109 -11.88 2.10 7.50
N VAL A 110 -10.63 2.51 7.34
CA VAL A 110 -9.69 2.85 8.40
C VAL A 110 -9.24 4.30 8.14
N PRO A 111 -9.19 5.19 9.15
CA PRO A 111 -8.68 6.54 8.96
C PRO A 111 -7.27 6.51 8.37
N ALA A 112 -7.04 7.16 7.23
CA ALA A 112 -5.76 7.07 6.54
C ALA A 112 -4.57 7.43 7.46
N MET A 113 -4.70 8.50 8.22
CA MET A 113 -3.68 9.00 9.15
C MET A 113 -3.51 8.18 10.44
N SER A 114 -4.27 7.09 10.61
CA SER A 114 -4.02 6.15 11.72
C SER A 114 -3.03 5.05 11.35
N MET A 115 -2.63 4.95 10.09
CA MET A 115 -1.66 3.98 9.59
C MET A 115 -0.27 4.59 9.51
N ASP A 116 0.76 3.79 9.78
CA ASP A 116 2.16 4.20 9.59
C ASP A 116 2.43 4.65 8.16
N CYS A 117 1.86 3.94 7.19
CA CYS A 117 1.87 4.33 5.79
C CYS A 117 0.45 4.57 5.27
N PRO A 118 -0.02 5.83 5.20
CA PRO A 118 -1.35 6.16 4.71
C PRO A 118 -1.47 6.00 3.19
N SER A 119 -2.63 5.51 2.73
CA SER A 119 -2.96 5.44 1.30
C SER A 119 -2.93 6.83 0.65
N GLY A 120 -2.36 6.92 -0.56
CA GLY A 120 -2.35 8.15 -1.36
C GLY A 120 -1.22 9.13 -1.04
N LEU A 121 -0.33 8.80 -0.10
CA LEU A 121 0.95 9.46 0.09
C LEU A 121 2.09 8.51 -0.27
N VAL A 122 3.21 9.06 -0.77
CA VAL A 122 4.44 8.26 -0.91
C VAL A 122 5.09 8.18 0.45
N CYS A 123 5.10 6.97 1.02
CA CYS A 123 5.98 6.69 2.14
C CYS A 123 7.43 6.69 1.66
N VAL A 124 8.33 7.20 2.51
CA VAL A 124 9.77 7.21 2.25
C VAL A 124 10.22 5.84 1.73
N ASP A 125 10.94 5.84 0.60
CA ASP A 125 11.49 4.64 -0.04
C ASP A 125 10.50 3.51 -0.41
N HIS A 126 9.17 3.73 -0.36
CA HIS A 126 8.15 2.76 -0.81
C HIS A 126 7.70 3.04 -2.24
N PRO A 127 7.33 2.02 -3.04
CA PRO A 127 6.79 2.27 -4.36
C PRO A 127 5.50 3.09 -4.30
N GLY A 128 5.33 4.04 -5.22
CA GLY A 128 4.09 4.82 -5.34
C GLY A 128 2.92 4.07 -5.97
N THR A 129 3.22 3.00 -6.72
CA THR A 129 2.24 2.12 -7.36
C THR A 129 2.55 0.65 -7.12
N ILE A 130 1.54 -0.20 -7.23
CA ILE A 130 1.66 -1.65 -7.08
C ILE A 130 0.68 -2.36 -8.01
N ASP A 131 1.06 -3.53 -8.53
CA ASP A 131 0.18 -4.41 -9.30
C ASP A 131 -0.46 -5.42 -8.36
N LEU A 132 -1.79 -5.38 -8.25
CA LEU A 132 -2.59 -6.31 -7.46
C LEU A 132 -3.40 -7.26 -8.34
N SER A 133 -3.18 -7.28 -9.65
CA SER A 133 -4.03 -7.99 -10.61
C SER A 133 -4.07 -9.50 -10.40
N ARG A 134 -3.03 -10.11 -9.82
CA ARG A 134 -3.06 -11.53 -9.39
C ARG A 134 -4.04 -11.82 -8.27
N LEU A 135 -4.40 -10.80 -7.50
CA LEU A 135 -5.37 -10.91 -6.41
C LEU A 135 -6.82 -10.75 -6.90
N GLU A 136 -7.04 -10.53 -8.21
CA GLU A 136 -8.38 -10.34 -8.77
C GLU A 136 -9.38 -11.42 -8.31
N PRO A 137 -9.09 -12.73 -8.39
CA PRO A 137 -10.06 -13.75 -8.00
C PRO A 137 -10.47 -13.64 -6.52
N ALA A 138 -9.53 -13.26 -5.65
CA ALA A 138 -9.77 -13.09 -4.22
C ALA A 138 -10.53 -11.79 -3.92
N LEU A 139 -10.26 -10.71 -4.68
CA LEU A 139 -10.88 -9.41 -4.49
C LEU A 139 -12.25 -9.27 -5.17
N LYS A 140 -12.55 -10.12 -6.16
CA LYS A 140 -13.79 -10.05 -6.96
C LYS A 140 -15.08 -9.98 -6.14
N PRO A 141 -15.24 -10.73 -5.02
CA PRO A 141 -16.43 -10.63 -4.18
C PRO A 141 -16.68 -9.23 -3.60
N LEU A 142 -15.62 -8.43 -3.42
CA LEU A 142 -15.71 -7.06 -2.91
C LEU A 142 -16.13 -6.05 -3.98
N TYR A 143 -16.03 -6.42 -5.26
CA TYR A 143 -16.35 -5.58 -6.42
C TYR A 143 -17.39 -6.26 -7.31
N PRO A 144 -18.63 -6.49 -6.83
CA PRO A 144 -19.65 -7.24 -7.57
C PRO A 144 -20.00 -6.59 -8.92
N ASN A 145 -19.88 -5.27 -9.02
CA ASN A 145 -20.29 -4.49 -10.19
C ASN A 145 -19.26 -4.45 -11.33
N LEU A 146 -18.03 -4.93 -11.10
CA LEU A 146 -16.99 -5.01 -12.13
C LEU A 146 -16.92 -6.44 -12.69
N SER A 147 -16.77 -6.59 -14.00
CA SER A 147 -16.33 -7.88 -14.58
C SER A 147 -14.90 -8.20 -14.16
N ALA A 148 -14.50 -9.48 -14.25
CA ALA A 148 -13.13 -9.90 -13.92
C ALA A 148 -12.06 -9.15 -14.75
N ALA A 149 -12.33 -8.92 -16.04
CA ALA A 149 -11.43 -8.16 -16.90
C ALA A 149 -11.34 -6.68 -16.48
N GLN A 150 -12.46 -6.04 -16.12
CA GLN A 150 -12.45 -4.66 -15.63
C GLN A 150 -11.73 -4.54 -14.30
N LEU A 151 -11.95 -5.48 -13.37
CA LEU A 151 -11.27 -5.51 -12.08
C LEU A 151 -9.78 -5.75 -12.26
N THR A 152 -9.39 -6.74 -13.05
CA THR A 152 -7.99 -7.00 -13.43
C THR A 152 -7.33 -5.73 -13.96
N ALA A 153 -7.96 -5.05 -14.93
CA ALA A 153 -7.42 -3.82 -15.49
C ALA A 153 -7.27 -2.70 -14.45
N ALA A 154 -8.25 -2.56 -13.55
CA ALA A 154 -8.23 -1.57 -12.48
C ALA A 154 -7.17 -1.87 -11.41
N LEU A 155 -6.78 -3.14 -11.21
CA LEU A 155 -5.79 -3.57 -10.23
C LEU A 155 -4.33 -3.54 -10.73
N LYS A 156 -4.09 -3.37 -12.04
CA LYS A 156 -2.75 -3.47 -12.64
C LYS A 156 -1.76 -2.40 -12.17
N ASN A 157 -2.23 -1.20 -11.87
CA ASN A 157 -1.38 -0.06 -11.52
C ASN A 157 -2.13 0.84 -10.54
N VAL A 158 -2.27 0.37 -9.31
CA VAL A 158 -2.98 1.09 -8.25
C VAL A 158 -1.99 1.85 -7.37
N PRO A 159 -2.41 2.95 -6.71
CA PRO A 159 -1.64 3.50 -5.60
C PRO A 159 -1.37 2.43 -4.55
N THR A 160 -0.16 2.44 -3.98
CA THR A 160 0.19 1.53 -2.89
C THR A 160 -0.81 1.69 -1.74
N PRO A 161 -1.49 0.60 -1.32
CA PRO A 161 -2.46 0.66 -0.23
C PRO A 161 -1.83 1.09 1.09
N GLY A 162 -2.62 1.73 1.94
CA GLY A 162 -2.17 2.02 3.30
C GLY A 162 -1.98 0.76 4.12
N HIS A 163 -1.01 0.75 5.04
CA HIS A 163 -0.64 -0.44 5.80
C HIS A 163 0.13 -0.14 7.09
N GLU A 164 0.18 -1.16 7.96
CA GLU A 164 1.05 -1.21 9.15
C GLU A 164 2.19 -2.19 8.95
N HIS A 165 3.34 -1.92 9.57
CA HIS A 165 4.53 -2.77 9.51
C HIS A 165 4.64 -3.72 10.71
N PHE A 166 5.05 -4.96 10.46
CA PHE A 166 5.34 -5.97 11.47
C PHE A 166 6.65 -6.68 11.13
N ILE A 167 7.52 -6.79 12.13
CA ILE A 167 8.79 -7.51 12.04
C ILE A 167 8.90 -8.59 13.11
N THR A 168 9.80 -9.54 12.88
CA THR A 168 10.08 -10.66 13.80
C THR A 168 11.48 -10.60 14.40
N THR A 169 12.29 -9.64 13.97
CA THR A 169 13.66 -9.41 14.42
C THR A 169 14.00 -7.94 14.20
N VAL A 170 15.03 -7.46 14.89
CA VAL A 170 15.64 -6.14 14.66
C VAL A 170 16.95 -6.22 13.90
N ASN A 171 17.39 -7.44 13.53
CA ASN A 171 18.65 -7.74 12.86
C ASN A 171 19.87 -6.99 13.46
N ASP A 172 20.02 -7.07 14.79
CA ASP A 172 21.06 -6.32 15.53
C ASP A 172 21.13 -4.81 15.19
N ARG A 173 20.01 -4.23 14.73
CA ARG A 173 19.90 -2.83 14.24
C ARG A 173 20.75 -2.53 13.02
N LYS A 174 21.20 -3.55 12.29
CA LYS A 174 21.95 -3.37 11.03
C LYS A 174 20.98 -3.08 9.89
N PRO A 175 21.36 -2.22 8.94
CA PRO A 175 20.57 -2.02 7.75
C PRO A 175 20.67 -3.24 6.84
N GLU A 176 19.54 -3.67 6.28
CA GLU A 176 19.47 -4.76 5.31
C GLU A 176 18.29 -4.56 4.34
N TRP A 177 18.19 -5.47 3.38
CA TRP A 177 16.97 -5.63 2.58
C TRP A 177 15.95 -6.49 3.33
N TRP A 178 14.68 -6.12 3.22
CA TRP A 178 13.56 -6.81 3.85
C TRP A 178 12.57 -7.27 2.80
N ASP A 179 12.23 -8.56 2.80
CA ASP A 179 11.30 -9.21 1.87
C ASP A 179 9.85 -8.88 2.26
N VAL A 180 9.15 -8.07 1.47
CA VAL A 180 7.81 -7.58 1.81
C VAL A 180 6.77 -8.68 1.58
N LYS A 181 5.95 -8.93 2.59
CA LYS A 181 4.82 -9.86 2.56
C LYS A 181 3.54 -9.16 2.95
N VAL A 182 2.45 -9.47 2.26
CA VAL A 182 1.15 -8.80 2.44
C VAL A 182 0.17 -9.70 3.18
N ILE A 183 -0.56 -9.12 4.15
CA ILE A 183 -1.67 -9.77 4.83
C ILE A 183 -2.88 -8.83 4.76
N GLY A 184 -3.92 -9.25 4.07
CA GLY A 184 -5.18 -8.52 3.93
C GLY A 184 -6.09 -8.71 5.14
N VAL A 185 -6.70 -7.62 5.62
CA VAL A 185 -7.60 -7.61 6.77
C VAL A 185 -8.97 -7.05 6.39
N GLU A 186 -9.99 -7.91 6.42
CA GLU A 186 -11.34 -7.59 5.93
C GLU A 186 -12.33 -7.20 7.04
N LYS A 187 -11.92 -7.32 8.31
CA LYS A 187 -12.77 -7.02 9.47
C LYS A 187 -12.14 -5.93 10.32
N LEU A 188 -12.89 -4.87 10.58
CA LEU A 188 -12.42 -3.76 11.42
C LEU A 188 -12.08 -4.20 12.85
N SER A 189 -12.81 -5.18 13.40
CA SER A 189 -12.51 -5.75 14.72
C SER A 189 -11.14 -6.44 14.78
N VAL A 190 -10.78 -7.18 13.71
CA VAL A 190 -9.50 -7.88 13.56
C VAL A 190 -8.38 -6.86 13.35
N TRP A 191 -8.59 -5.87 12.46
CA TRP A 191 -7.67 -4.74 12.27
C TRP A 191 -7.32 -4.05 13.59
N ASN A 192 -8.35 -3.71 14.37
CA ASN A 192 -8.17 -3.05 15.65
C ASN A 192 -7.47 -3.96 16.68
N ALA A 193 -7.71 -5.28 16.65
CA ALA A 193 -7.04 -6.22 17.55
C ALA A 193 -5.55 -6.35 17.23
N ILE A 194 -5.21 -6.48 15.94
CA ILE A 194 -3.84 -6.51 15.43
C ILE A 194 -3.07 -5.26 15.87
N ASN A 195 -3.67 -4.07 15.68
CA ASN A 195 -3.07 -2.78 16.05
C ASN A 195 -2.94 -2.55 17.57
N ARG A 196 -3.82 -3.15 18.38
CA ARG A 196 -3.67 -3.14 19.83
C ARG A 196 -2.55 -4.06 20.29
N HIS A 197 -2.37 -5.21 19.64
CA HIS A 197 -1.43 -6.22 20.07
C HIS A 197 0.00 -5.98 19.54
N ARG A 198 0.15 -5.30 18.40
CA ARG A 198 1.44 -4.83 17.87
C ARG A 198 2.53 -5.92 17.81
N SER A 199 2.14 -7.14 17.44
CA SER A 199 3.09 -8.24 17.34
C SER A 199 2.78 -9.11 16.14
N PHE A 200 3.83 -9.54 15.44
CA PHE A 200 3.68 -10.52 14.37
C PHE A 200 3.09 -11.84 14.90
N ALA A 201 3.45 -12.28 16.11
CA ALA A 201 2.91 -13.49 16.70
C ALA A 201 1.37 -13.47 16.79
N PHE A 202 0.78 -12.32 17.14
CA PHE A 202 -0.67 -12.15 17.13
C PHE A 202 -1.23 -12.10 15.71
N LEU A 203 -0.60 -11.35 14.80
CA LEU A 203 -1.01 -11.31 13.39
C LEU A 203 -1.01 -12.71 12.76
N GLU A 204 0.02 -13.49 12.99
CA GLU A 204 0.16 -14.87 12.52
C GLU A 204 -0.90 -15.80 13.12
N LYS A 205 -1.30 -15.57 14.38
CA LYS A 205 -2.44 -16.29 14.97
C LYS A 205 -3.74 -15.99 14.22
N GLU A 206 -3.99 -14.74 13.85
CA GLU A 206 -5.18 -14.35 13.07
C GLU A 206 -5.15 -14.94 11.65
N VAL A 207 -3.97 -15.01 11.02
CA VAL A 207 -3.75 -15.72 9.74
C VAL A 207 -4.13 -17.20 9.86
N ARG A 208 -3.58 -17.91 10.86
CA ARG A 208 -3.90 -19.33 11.08
C ARG A 208 -5.37 -19.59 11.42
N ALA A 209 -6.03 -18.63 12.07
CA ALA A 209 -7.44 -18.70 12.40
C ALA A 209 -8.37 -18.33 11.23
N GLY A 210 -7.83 -17.98 10.06
CA GLY A 210 -8.60 -17.57 8.89
C GLY A 210 -9.34 -16.24 9.07
N GLN A 211 -8.84 -15.36 9.95
CA GLN A 211 -9.43 -14.03 10.17
C GLN A 211 -8.84 -12.96 9.24
N THR A 212 -7.76 -13.28 8.53
CA THR A 212 -7.11 -12.47 7.51
C THR A 212 -6.89 -13.32 6.25
N THR A 213 -6.35 -12.74 5.19
CA THR A 213 -5.79 -13.54 4.09
C THR A 213 -4.62 -14.39 4.61
N PRO A 214 -4.23 -15.45 3.87
CA PRO A 214 -2.88 -16.01 4.00
C PRO A 214 -1.80 -14.94 3.80
N ILE A 215 -0.56 -15.26 4.15
CA ILE A 215 0.60 -14.42 3.83
C ILE A 215 0.80 -14.46 2.31
N ILE A 216 0.66 -13.32 1.65
CA ILE A 216 0.76 -13.17 0.20
C ILE A 216 2.19 -12.70 -0.16
N PRO A 217 2.88 -13.37 -1.09
CA PRO A 217 4.22 -12.97 -1.50
C PRO A 217 4.19 -11.72 -2.38
N THR A 218 5.34 -11.07 -2.47
CA THR A 218 5.60 -9.98 -3.41
C THR A 218 6.95 -10.19 -4.11
N ASN A 219 7.21 -9.38 -5.14
CA ASN A 219 8.54 -9.22 -5.70
C ASN A 219 9.32 -8.04 -5.07
N LEU A 220 8.79 -7.43 -4.00
CA LEU A 220 9.23 -6.15 -3.43
C LEU A 220 10.11 -6.35 -2.20
N PHE A 221 11.15 -5.52 -2.13
CA PHE A 221 12.04 -5.38 -0.99
C PHE A 221 12.18 -3.91 -0.59
N LEU A 222 12.29 -3.66 0.71
CA LEU A 222 12.64 -2.36 1.29
C LEU A 222 13.99 -2.43 1.98
N TYR A 223 14.71 -1.31 2.10
CA TYR A 223 16.01 -1.28 2.77
C TYR A 223 16.00 -0.33 3.96
N PHE A 224 16.18 -0.87 5.16
CA PHE A 224 16.18 -0.08 6.39
C PHE A 224 16.92 -0.78 7.53
N SER A 225 17.28 0.00 8.55
CA SER A 225 17.64 -0.49 9.88
C SER A 225 16.50 -0.25 10.88
N VAL A 226 16.50 -1.00 11.99
CA VAL A 226 15.52 -0.85 13.08
C VAL A 226 16.16 -0.15 14.27
N ASN A 227 15.48 0.87 14.82
CA ASN A 227 15.91 1.66 15.98
C ASN A 227 14.94 1.53 17.16
#